data_AF-A0A931MCX8-F1
#
_entry.id   AF-A0A931MCX8-F1
#
_cell.length_a   1.000
_cell.length_b   1.000
_cell.length_c   1.000
_cell.angle_alpha   90.00
_cell.angle_beta   90.00
_cell.angle_gamma   90.00
#
_symmetry.space_group_name_H-M   'P 1'
#
loop_
_entity.id
_entity.type
_entity.pdbx_description
1 polymer ?
#
loop_
_entity_poly.entity_id
_entity_poly.type
_entity_poly.pdbx_seq_one_letter_code
_entity_poly.pdbx_strand_id
1 'polypeptide(L)'
;MAKRLIEEYSHKEVLSKTFEGLSKQINNIDDKDVSSDLRIKLLHNILEVNSENPGKLISDYNKTDHPLMDALDKSIKLTNAVTRLSKIPGFAKLASTLEKKSQAILQNQEKTANAGLQSLLDDHKTE
;
A
#
# COMPACT_ATOMS: atom_id res chain seq x y z
N MET A 1 -23.80 11.61 -29.32
CA MET A 1 -24.59 11.20 -28.14
C MET A 1 -24.58 9.69 -27.93
N ALA A 2 -24.87 8.85 -28.94
CA ALA A 2 -24.94 7.39 -28.77
C ALA A 2 -23.66 6.72 -28.23
N LYS A 3 -22.47 7.10 -28.70
CA LYS A 3 -21.18 6.51 -28.24
C LYS A 3 -20.93 6.70 -26.75
N ARG A 4 -21.18 7.90 -26.23
CA ARG A 4 -21.03 8.23 -24.80
C ARG A 4 -21.98 7.40 -23.92
N LEU A 5 -23.22 7.27 -24.39
CA LEU A 5 -24.25 6.52 -23.68
C LEU A 5 -23.90 5.02 -23.62
N ILE A 6 -23.43 4.46 -24.74
CA ILE A 6 -22.97 3.07 -24.83
C ILE A 6 -21.75 2.83 -23.92
N GLU A 7 -20.79 3.76 -23.91
CA GLU A 7 -19.61 3.67 -23.04
C GLU A 7 -19.99 3.73 -21.56
N GLU A 8 -20.93 4.58 -21.18
CA GLU A 8 -21.42 4.68 -19.79
C GLU A 8 -22.15 3.40 -19.35
N TYR A 9 -23.03 2.84 -20.20
CA TYR A 9 -23.71 1.58 -19.90
C TYR A 9 -22.74 0.40 -19.83
N SER A 10 -21.78 0.32 -20.76
CA SER A 10 -20.72 -0.71 -20.75
C SER A 10 -19.87 -0.63 -19.49
N HIS A 11 -19.49 0.59 -19.07
CA HIS A 11 -18.74 0.80 -17.84
C HIS A 11 -19.53 0.38 -16.59
N LYS A 12 -20.82 0.75 -16.50
CA LYS A 12 -21.70 0.32 -15.41
C LYS A 12 -21.90 -1.20 -15.39
N GLU A 13 -21.98 -1.83 -16.56
CA GLU A 13 -22.12 -3.29 -16.67
C GLU A 13 -20.87 -4.03 -16.19
N VAL A 14 -19.68 -3.58 -16.60
CA VAL A 14 -18.40 -4.17 -16.18
C VAL A 14 -18.20 -4.00 -14.67
N LEU A 15 -18.53 -2.82 -14.12
CA LEU A 15 -18.47 -2.58 -12.67
C LEU A 15 -19.40 -3.51 -11.89
N SER A 16 -20.64 -3.68 -12.36
CA SER A 16 -21.63 -4.57 -11.73
C SER A 16 -21.14 -6.02 -11.69
N LYS A 17 -20.64 -6.54 -12.81
CA LYS A 17 -20.08 -7.91 -12.91
C LYS A 17 -18.84 -8.09 -12.03
N THR A 18 -17.99 -7.06 -11.95
CA THR A 18 -16.78 -7.08 -11.12
C THR A 18 -17.13 -7.10 -9.63
N PHE A 19 -18.08 -6.26 -9.21
CA PHE A 19 -18.58 -6.25 -7.84
C PHE A 19 -19.19 -7.60 -7.45
N GLU A 20 -20.03 -8.19 -8.31
CA GLU A 20 -20.65 -9.47 -8.05
C GLU A 20 -19.60 -10.60 -7.90
N GLY A 21 -18.59 -10.62 -8.79
CA GLY A 21 -17.50 -11.59 -8.73
C GLY A 21 -16.65 -11.47 -7.46
N LEU A 22 -16.27 -10.24 -7.09
CA LEU A 22 -15.48 -9.99 -5.88
C LEU A 22 -16.29 -10.26 -4.61
N SER A 23 -17.57 -9.87 -4.59
CA SER A 23 -18.46 -10.16 -3.45
C SER A 23 -18.59 -11.66 -3.22
N LYS A 24 -18.78 -12.46 -4.28
CA LYS A 24 -18.81 -13.92 -4.19
C LYS A 24 -17.49 -14.50 -3.67
N GLN A 25 -16.35 -14.00 -4.16
CA GLN A 25 -15.04 -14.46 -3.70
C GLN A 25 -14.81 -14.14 -2.21
N ILE A 26 -15.18 -12.95 -1.76
CA ILE A 26 -15.06 -12.55 -0.35
C ILE A 26 -15.99 -13.37 0.55
N ASN A 27 -17.19 -13.71 0.08
CA ASN A 27 -18.14 -14.56 0.80
C ASN A 27 -17.64 -16.00 0.95
N ASN A 28 -16.75 -16.46 0.07
CA ASN A 28 -16.16 -17.80 0.12
C ASN A 28 -14.87 -17.87 0.96
N ILE A 29 -14.45 -16.77 1.61
CA ILE A 29 -13.32 -16.76 2.54
C ILE A 29 -13.79 -17.28 3.89
N ASP A 30 -13.14 -18.33 4.40
CA ASP A 30 -13.48 -18.96 5.69
C ASP A 30 -13.20 -18.03 6.90
N ASP A 31 -12.17 -17.18 6.79
CA ASP A 31 -11.83 -16.18 7.81
C ASP A 31 -12.84 -15.01 7.78
N LYS A 32 -13.69 -14.96 8.80
CA LYS A 32 -14.77 -13.97 8.91
C LYS A 32 -14.26 -12.55 9.14
N ASP A 33 -13.15 -12.37 9.84
CA ASP A 33 -12.61 -11.04 10.15
C ASP A 33 -12.00 -10.44 8.88
N VAL A 34 -11.22 -11.23 8.16
CA VAL A 34 -10.66 -10.85 6.85
C VAL A 34 -11.77 -10.61 5.82
N SER A 35 -12.78 -11.48 5.77
CA SER A 35 -13.93 -11.35 4.88
C SER A 35 -14.77 -10.08 5.17
N SER A 36 -14.92 -9.70 6.43
CA SER A 36 -15.62 -8.47 6.84
C SER A 36 -14.85 -7.21 6.43
N ASP A 37 -13.54 -7.17 6.69
CA ASP A 37 -12.68 -6.05 6.30
C ASP A 37 -12.65 -5.86 4.77
N LEU A 38 -12.54 -6.96 4.01
CA LEU A 38 -12.61 -6.93 2.55
C LEU A 38 -13.96 -6.45 2.02
N ARG A 39 -15.09 -6.79 2.67
CA ARG A 39 -16.42 -6.26 2.31
C ARG A 39 -16.51 -4.74 2.51
N ILE A 40 -15.97 -4.24 3.61
CA ILE A 40 -15.94 -2.79 3.90
C ILE A 40 -15.09 -2.06 2.85
N LYS A 41 -13.91 -2.59 2.52
CA LYS A 41 -13.04 -2.04 1.46
C LYS A 41 -13.70 -2.08 0.09
N LEU A 42 -14.39 -3.17 -0.26
CA LEU A 42 -15.11 -3.28 -1.53
C LEU A 42 -16.21 -2.22 -1.64
N LEU A 43 -16.99 -2.01 -0.58
CA LEU A 43 -18.02 -0.97 -0.54
C LEU A 43 -17.43 0.42 -0.72
N HIS A 44 -16.33 0.72 -0.01
CA HIS A 44 -15.61 1.98 -0.15
C HIS A 44 -15.15 2.22 -1.59
N ASN A 45 -14.51 1.23 -2.21
CA ASN A 45 -14.01 1.33 -3.58
C ASN A 45 -15.14 1.55 -4.60
N ILE A 46 -16.30 0.91 -4.42
CA ILE A 46 -17.46 1.12 -5.30
C ILE A 46 -18.03 2.53 -5.15
N LEU A 47 -18.10 3.06 -3.92
CA LEU A 47 -18.56 4.42 -3.69
C LEU A 47 -17.61 5.46 -4.31
N GLU A 48 -16.30 5.23 -4.19
CA GLU A 48 -15.26 6.08 -4.78
C GLU A 48 -15.37 6.10 -6.32
N VAL A 49 -15.44 4.93 -6.95
CA VAL A 49 -15.56 4.80 -8.42
C VAL A 49 -16.89 5.34 -8.96
N ASN A 50 -18.00 5.21 -8.23
CA ASN A 50 -19.28 5.81 -8.62
C ASN A 50 -19.32 7.33 -8.41
N SER A 51 -18.51 7.86 -7.51
CA SER A 51 -18.40 9.31 -7.25
C SER A 51 -17.50 10.02 -8.27
N GLU A 52 -16.68 9.28 -9.04
CA GLU A 52 -15.89 9.86 -10.12
C GLU A 52 -16.77 10.14 -11.35
N ASN A 53 -16.78 11.39 -11.79
CA ASN A 53 -17.54 11.81 -12.97
C ASN A 53 -16.88 11.23 -14.24
N PRO A 54 -17.61 10.46 -15.08
CA PRO A 54 -17.07 9.84 -16.29
C PRO A 54 -16.54 10.86 -17.32
N GLY A 55 -16.87 12.15 -17.17
CA GLY A 55 -16.29 13.24 -17.96
C GLY A 55 -14.82 13.55 -17.70
N LYS A 56 -14.20 12.98 -16.65
CA LYS A 56 -12.77 13.17 -16.35
C LYS A 56 -11.86 12.20 -17.13
N LEU A 57 -12.38 11.04 -17.56
CA LEU A 57 -11.63 9.97 -18.25
C LEU A 57 -11.52 10.14 -19.78
N ILE A 58 -12.10 11.18 -20.37
CA ILE A 58 -12.01 11.44 -21.82
C ILE A 58 -10.71 12.16 -22.24
N SER A 59 -9.83 12.50 -21.31
CA SER A 59 -8.48 13.02 -21.59
C SER A 59 -7.45 12.10 -20.94
N ASP A 60 -6.72 11.35 -21.78
CA ASP A 60 -5.58 10.47 -21.47
C ASP A 60 -5.85 9.14 -20.74
N TYR A 61 -6.46 8.21 -21.48
CA TYR A 61 -6.51 6.75 -21.21
C TYR A 61 -5.12 6.07 -21.06
N ASN A 62 -4.01 6.79 -21.23
CA ASN A 62 -2.64 6.25 -21.22
C ASN A 62 -1.86 6.47 -19.92
N LYS A 63 -2.44 7.14 -18.92
CA LYS A 63 -1.87 7.20 -17.59
C LYS A 63 -2.93 6.82 -16.58
N THR A 64 -2.59 5.79 -15.81
CA THR A 64 -3.36 5.33 -14.68
C THR A 64 -3.42 6.44 -13.62
N ASP A 65 -4.44 7.29 -13.69
CA ASP A 65 -4.70 8.33 -12.70
C ASP A 65 -5.34 7.78 -11.40
N HIS A 66 -5.16 6.48 -11.12
CA HIS A 66 -5.67 5.84 -9.91
C HIS A 66 -4.53 5.71 -8.88
N PRO A 67 -4.62 6.38 -7.70
CA PRO A 67 -3.57 6.37 -6.68
C PRO A 67 -3.12 4.97 -6.25
N LEU A 68 -4.07 4.03 -6.09
CA LEU A 68 -3.77 2.63 -5.77
C LEU A 68 -2.96 1.91 -6.85
N MET A 69 -3.27 2.12 -8.11
CA MET A 69 -2.57 1.45 -9.20
C MET A 69 -1.20 2.09 -9.44
N ASP A 70 -1.03 3.41 -9.24
CA ASP A 70 0.30 4.05 -9.20
C ASP A 70 1.18 3.51 -8.05
N ALA A 71 0.61 3.34 -6.86
CA ALA A 71 1.32 2.74 -5.71
C ALA A 71 1.71 1.28 -5.98
N LEU A 72 0.82 0.49 -6.59
CA LEU A 72 1.09 -0.90 -6.97
C LEU A 72 2.20 -0.98 -8.03
N ASP A 73 2.12 -0.13 -9.05
CA ASP A 73 3.09 -0.09 -10.15
C ASP A 73 4.49 0.36 -9.65
N LYS A 74 4.54 1.30 -8.70
CA LYS A 74 5.77 1.69 -7.98
C LYS A 74 6.32 0.54 -7.12
N SER A 75 5.46 -0.23 -6.45
CA SER A 75 5.86 -1.38 -5.64
C SER A 75 6.48 -2.51 -6.49
N ILE A 76 5.90 -2.75 -7.67
CA ILE A 76 6.46 -3.70 -8.65
C ILE A 76 7.81 -3.20 -9.16
N LYS A 77 7.94 -1.91 -9.51
CA LYS A 77 9.21 -1.31 -9.94
C LYS A 77 10.28 -1.40 -8.85
N LEU A 78 9.92 -1.15 -7.59
CA LEU A 78 10.82 -1.28 -6.44
C LEU A 78 11.30 -2.72 -6.26
N THR A 79 10.39 -3.69 -6.29
CA THR A 79 10.73 -5.12 -6.18
C THR A 79 11.69 -5.56 -7.28
N ASN A 80 11.42 -5.12 -8.51
CA ASN A 80 12.31 -5.38 -9.65
C ASN A 80 13.69 -4.73 -9.48
N ALA A 81 13.74 -3.49 -8.97
CA ALA A 81 15.00 -2.80 -8.70
C ALA A 81 15.82 -3.51 -7.61
N VAL A 82 15.18 -3.91 -6.50
CA VAL A 82 15.81 -4.68 -5.42
C VAL A 82 16.31 -6.04 -5.94
N THR A 83 15.53 -6.72 -6.78
CA THR A 83 15.92 -8.00 -7.39
C THR A 83 17.10 -7.85 -8.36
N ARG A 84 17.21 -6.71 -9.06
CA ARG A 84 18.39 -6.41 -9.90
C ARG A 84 19.61 -6.13 -9.04
N LEU A 85 19.43 -5.40 -7.94
CA LEU A 85 20.49 -5.03 -7.02
C LEU A 85 21.05 -6.26 -6.29
N SER A 86 20.19 -7.19 -5.88
CA SER A 86 20.60 -8.45 -5.24
C SER A 86 21.38 -9.39 -6.18
N LYS A 87 21.21 -9.25 -7.50
CA LYS A 87 21.98 -9.99 -8.52
C LYS A 87 23.39 -9.44 -8.73
N ILE A 88 23.71 -8.25 -8.22
CA ILE A 88 25.05 -7.68 -8.34
C ILE A 88 25.98 -8.42 -7.35
N PRO A 89 27.04 -9.09 -7.84
CA PRO A 89 27.97 -9.77 -6.96
C PRO A 89 28.64 -8.78 -6.00
N GLY A 90 28.62 -9.08 -4.70
CA GLY A 90 29.15 -8.20 -3.66
C GLY A 90 28.14 -7.23 -3.04
N PHE A 91 26.95 -7.04 -3.62
CA PHE A 91 25.92 -6.19 -3.02
C PHE A 91 25.47 -6.69 -1.64
N ALA A 92 25.36 -8.01 -1.45
CA ALA A 92 25.04 -8.61 -0.14
C ALA A 92 26.05 -8.24 0.96
N LYS A 93 27.33 -8.07 0.61
CA LYS A 93 28.35 -7.62 1.57
C LYS A 93 28.13 -6.17 1.96
N LEU A 94 27.77 -5.30 1.01
CA LEU A 94 27.46 -3.89 1.27
C LEU A 94 26.18 -3.72 2.10
N ALA A 95 25.15 -4.53 1.80
CA ALA A 95 23.92 -4.52 2.59
C ALA A 95 24.18 -4.93 4.05
N SER A 96 24.96 -6.00 4.27
CA SER A 96 25.27 -6.45 5.64
C SER A 96 26.17 -5.49 6.42
N THR A 97 27.09 -4.76 5.77
CA THR A 97 27.87 -3.71 6.46
C THR A 97 27.02 -2.50 6.80
N LEU A 98 26.09 -2.12 5.92
CA LEU A 98 25.14 -1.06 6.18
C LEU A 98 24.19 -1.43 7.33
N GLU A 99 23.71 -2.67 7.35
CA GLU A 99 22.86 -3.21 8.42
C GLU A 99 23.58 -3.19 9.77
N LYS A 100 24.84 -3.67 9.83
CA LYS A 100 25.67 -3.57 11.05
C LYS A 100 25.84 -2.14 11.54
N LYS A 101 26.03 -1.18 10.63
CA LYS A 101 26.16 0.24 10.98
C LYS A 101 24.84 0.83 11.47
N SER A 102 23.74 0.47 10.83
CA SER A 102 22.38 0.87 11.25
C SER A 102 22.08 0.37 12.67
N GLN A 103 22.37 -0.90 12.93
CA GLN A 103 22.14 -1.52 14.24
C GLN A 103 23.01 -0.91 15.33
N ALA A 104 24.26 -0.55 15.02
CA ALA A 104 25.12 0.18 15.95
C ALA A 104 24.60 1.59 16.28
N ILE A 105 24.01 2.29 15.31
CA ILE A 105 23.39 3.61 15.53
C ILE A 105 22.16 3.47 16.42
N LEU A 106 21.28 2.50 16.14
CA LEU A 106 20.09 2.23 16.96
C LEU A 106 20.47 1.85 18.40
N GLN A 107 21.47 0.99 18.59
CA GLN A 107 21.95 0.63 19.93
C GLN A 107 22.53 1.84 20.69
N ASN A 108 23.23 2.74 20.01
CA ASN A 108 23.73 3.96 20.66
C ASN A 108 22.59 4.93 21.01
N GLN A 109 21.58 5.05 20.16
CA GLN A 109 20.39 5.84 20.44
C GLN A 109 19.59 5.26 21.62
N GLU A 110 19.40 3.95 21.67
CA GLU A 110 18.76 3.25 22.79
C GLU A 110 19.56 3.45 24.08
N LYS A 111 20.89 3.31 24.05
CA LYS A 111 21.74 3.58 25.22
C LYS A 111 21.63 5.02 25.70
N THR A 112 21.59 5.98 24.79
CA THR A 112 21.46 7.41 25.12
C THR A 112 20.07 7.72 25.69
N ALA A 113 19.02 7.17 25.10
CA ALA A 113 17.65 7.31 25.57
C ALA A 113 17.47 6.68 26.96
N ASN A 114 18.00 5.47 27.17
CA ASN A 114 17.96 4.80 28.46
C ASN A 114 18.79 5.54 29.51
N ALA A 115 19.97 6.06 29.16
CA ALA A 115 20.78 6.87 30.08
C ALA A 115 20.05 8.16 30.49
N GLY A 116 19.38 8.85 29.56
CA GLY A 116 18.58 10.04 29.88
C GLY A 116 17.33 9.72 30.70
N LEU A 117 16.64 8.61 30.42
CA LEU A 117 15.53 8.12 31.26
C LEU A 117 15.99 7.78 32.68
N GLN A 118 17.17 7.18 32.81
CA GLN A 118 17.72 6.77 34.09
C GLN A 118 18.19 7.96 34.92
N SER A 119 18.78 9.00 34.30
CA SER A 119 19.12 10.24 35.03
C SER A 119 17.88 10.98 35.54
N LEU A 120 16.78 10.96 34.79
CA LEU A 120 15.50 11.55 35.24
C LEU A 120 14.85 10.76 36.39
N LEU A 121 15.03 9.44 36.41
CA LEU A 121 14.54 8.57 37.49
C LEU A 121 15.38 8.72 38.78
N ASP A 122 16.69 8.96 38.65
CA ASP A 122 17.57 9.16 39.80
C ASP A 122 17.40 10.56 40.43
N ASP A 123 17.13 11.61 39.64
CA ASP A 123 16.82 12.97 40.14
C ASP A 123 15.56 13.00 41.01
N HIS A 124 14.54 12.20 40.67
CA HIS A 124 13.30 12.07 41.43
C HIS A 124 13.41 11.22 42.70
N LYS A 125 14.56 10.60 42.97
CA LYS A 125 14.78 9.76 44.15
C LYS A 125 15.50 10.49 45.30
N THR A 126 15.94 11.73 45.06
CA THR A 126 16.70 12.56 46.00
C THR A 126 15.92 13.71 46.64
N GLU A 127 14.62 13.86 46.35
CA GLU A 127 13.67 14.65 47.16
C GLU A 127 12.87 13.76 48.11
#